data_AF-W9YUW3-F1
#
_entry.id   AF-W9YUW3-F1
#
_cell.length_a   1.000
_cell.length_b   1.000
_cell.length_c   1.000
_cell.angle_alpha   90.00
_cell.angle_beta   90.00
_cell.angle_gamma   90.00
#
_symmetry.space_group_name_H-M   'P 1'
#
loop_
_entity.id
_entity.type
_entity.pdbx_description
1 polymer ?
#
loop_
_entity_poly.entity_id
_entity_poly.type
_entity_poly.pdbx_seq_one_letter_code
_entity_poly.pdbx_strand_id
1 'polypeptide(L)'
;MSNWDQDEFMSQWDKKYVSTNVKTGSRPYDKEVFLKLDKDLASYPDLHRIAHAIMAAAFCAVGRADVVGRFFDDTTATATPDDSEAIFLRLREAITIIFPYVGMPTCIPACYGMIGVVQRKGQAFASTRVLRKPIVTEQDAQKGNELRSRIYSGVGNSEIFGLMEKYFTDLFTCSTVVTWGYLIAKANEEVFHPQESHLIVATAIMALGATRQAKSHIKATLGIGNSIPSVKAVVEVVSEVARWADRPHIGPFHVDELASEIQRALRG
;
A
#
# COMPACT_ATOMS: atom_id res chain seq x y z
N MET A 1 12.16 12.76 -23.45
CA MET A 1 12.75 12.54 -22.11
C MET A 1 13.38 11.17 -22.10
N SER A 2 14.58 11.01 -21.55
CA SER A 2 15.22 9.70 -21.37
C SER A 2 14.37 8.84 -20.42
N ASN A 3 14.17 7.57 -20.75
CA ASN A 3 13.55 6.61 -19.84
C ASN A 3 14.60 6.08 -18.84
N TRP A 4 14.16 5.42 -17.76
CA TRP A 4 15.05 4.90 -16.71
C TRP A 4 16.27 4.13 -17.24
N ASP A 5 16.08 3.27 -18.25
CA ASP A 5 17.14 2.39 -18.76
C ASP A 5 18.15 3.07 -19.68
N GLN A 6 17.77 4.19 -20.29
CA GLN A 6 18.64 4.95 -21.20
C GLN A 6 19.35 6.11 -20.50
N ASP A 7 19.02 6.36 -19.24
CA ASP A 7 19.55 7.48 -18.46
C ASP A 7 20.74 7.04 -17.59
N GLU A 8 21.93 7.60 -17.87
CA GLU A 8 23.16 7.23 -17.16
C GLU A 8 23.07 7.48 -15.66
N PHE A 9 22.47 8.61 -15.25
CA PHE A 9 22.27 8.92 -13.84
C PHE A 9 21.38 7.88 -13.17
N MET A 10 20.26 7.51 -13.79
CA MET A 10 19.35 6.49 -13.23
C MET A 10 19.99 5.12 -13.16
N SER A 11 20.78 4.72 -14.16
CA SER A 11 21.51 3.45 -14.15
C SER A 11 22.49 3.37 -12.97
N GLN A 12 23.26 4.44 -12.72
CA GLN A 12 24.17 4.51 -11.58
C GLN A 12 23.44 4.56 -10.24
N TRP A 13 22.32 5.31 -10.16
CA TRP A 13 21.50 5.43 -8.97
C TRP A 13 20.85 4.09 -8.59
N ASP A 14 20.28 3.39 -9.57
CA ASP A 14 19.64 2.09 -9.39
C ASP A 14 20.61 1.08 -8.77
N LYS A 15 21.77 0.91 -9.39
CA LYS A 15 22.82 -0.01 -8.93
C LYS A 15 23.30 0.30 -7.52
N LYS A 16 23.31 1.58 -7.12
CA LYS A 16 23.86 2.02 -5.83
C LYS A 16 22.83 1.96 -4.70
N TYR A 17 21.56 2.24 -4.98
CA TYR A 17 20.56 2.48 -3.93
C TYR A 17 19.28 1.65 -4.04
N VAL A 18 18.92 1.16 -5.24
CA VAL A 18 17.61 0.54 -5.48
C VAL A 18 17.73 -0.98 -5.59
N SER A 19 18.56 -1.46 -6.51
CA SER A 19 18.64 -2.89 -6.85
C SER A 19 19.63 -3.69 -6.00
N THR A 20 20.25 -3.06 -4.99
CA THR A 20 21.31 -3.65 -4.15
C THR A 20 20.91 -4.94 -3.43
N ASN A 21 19.64 -5.07 -3.05
CA ASN A 21 19.10 -6.22 -2.33
C ASN A 21 18.22 -7.13 -3.19
N VAL A 22 18.17 -6.90 -4.50
CA VAL A 22 17.39 -7.76 -5.42
C VAL A 22 18.06 -9.12 -5.51
N LYS A 23 17.29 -10.18 -5.21
CA LYS A 23 17.81 -11.55 -5.24
C LYS A 23 18.26 -11.91 -6.65
N THR A 24 19.38 -12.62 -6.76
CA THR A 24 19.82 -13.21 -8.04
C THR A 24 18.70 -14.06 -8.64
N GLY A 25 18.42 -13.87 -9.93
CA GLY A 25 17.34 -14.57 -10.63
C GLY A 25 15.95 -13.95 -10.49
N SER A 26 15.81 -12.83 -9.75
CA SER A 26 14.55 -12.07 -9.73
C SER A 26 14.15 -11.62 -11.13
N ARG A 27 12.87 -11.74 -11.46
CA ARG A 27 12.36 -11.30 -12.77
C ARG A 27 12.59 -9.81 -12.99
N PRO A 28 12.96 -9.39 -14.21
CA PRO A 28 13.07 -7.98 -14.54
C PRO A 28 11.71 -7.28 -14.44
N TYR A 29 11.75 -5.96 -14.29
CA TYR A 29 10.58 -5.11 -14.39
C TYR A 29 9.89 -5.28 -15.75
N ASP A 30 8.57 -5.44 -15.75
CA ASP A 30 7.75 -5.59 -16.94
C ASP A 30 6.79 -4.41 -17.07
N LYS A 31 7.19 -3.42 -17.89
CA LYS A 31 6.46 -2.17 -18.07
C LYS A 31 5.04 -2.40 -18.58
N GLU A 32 4.88 -3.25 -19.60
CA GLU A 32 3.59 -3.44 -20.27
C GLU A 32 2.59 -4.11 -19.33
N VAL A 33 3.04 -5.13 -18.59
CA VAL A 33 2.20 -5.81 -17.60
C VAL A 33 1.77 -4.85 -16.50
N PHE A 34 2.68 -4.08 -15.91
CA PHE A 34 2.33 -3.25 -14.76
C PHE A 34 1.50 -2.02 -15.12
N LEU A 35 1.76 -1.38 -16.25
CA LEU A 35 0.91 -0.29 -16.73
C LEU A 35 -0.49 -0.79 -17.12
N LYS A 36 -0.61 -2.03 -17.64
CA LYS A 36 -1.90 -2.65 -17.90
C LYS A 36 -2.66 -2.94 -16.60
N LEU A 37 -2.04 -3.59 -15.62
CA LEU A 37 -2.69 -3.90 -14.34
C LEU A 37 -3.16 -2.63 -13.62
N ASP A 38 -2.33 -1.60 -13.66
CA ASP A 38 -2.67 -0.30 -13.09
C ASP A 38 -3.87 0.36 -13.80
N LYS A 39 -3.87 0.37 -15.13
CA LYS A 39 -5.01 0.86 -15.93
C LYS A 39 -6.29 0.05 -15.67
N ASP A 40 -6.16 -1.27 -15.56
CA ASP A 40 -7.29 -2.16 -15.29
C ASP A 40 -7.88 -1.86 -13.90
N LEU A 41 -7.05 -1.65 -12.87
CA LEU A 41 -7.52 -1.16 -11.55
C LEU A 41 -8.17 0.22 -11.67
N ALA A 42 -7.55 1.14 -12.38
CA ALA A 42 -8.03 2.51 -12.51
C ALA A 42 -9.36 2.64 -13.27
N SER A 43 -9.79 1.56 -13.95
CA SER A 43 -11.10 1.49 -14.60
C SER A 43 -12.28 1.37 -13.63
N TYR A 44 -12.01 0.98 -12.38
CA TYR A 44 -13.01 0.97 -11.31
C TYR A 44 -13.11 2.37 -10.67
N PRO A 45 -14.32 2.98 -10.59
CA PRO A 45 -14.48 4.33 -10.06
C PRO A 45 -13.86 4.54 -8.68
N ASP A 46 -14.02 3.56 -7.78
CA ASP A 46 -13.53 3.63 -6.39
C ASP A 46 -12.00 3.43 -6.29
N LEU A 47 -11.34 2.97 -7.36
CA LEU A 47 -9.91 2.65 -7.38
C LEU A 47 -9.08 3.59 -8.24
N HIS A 48 -9.71 4.35 -9.15
CA HIS A 48 -9.05 5.26 -10.08
C HIS A 48 -7.95 6.12 -9.42
N ARG A 49 -8.23 6.69 -8.26
CA ARG A 49 -7.29 7.57 -7.54
C ARG A 49 -6.13 6.85 -6.88
N ILE A 50 -6.25 5.55 -6.63
CA ILE A 50 -5.32 4.78 -5.79
C ILE A 50 -4.72 3.55 -6.47
N ALA A 51 -4.99 3.32 -7.76
CA ALA A 51 -4.44 2.19 -8.51
C ALA A 51 -2.91 2.08 -8.36
N HIS A 52 -2.18 3.18 -8.59
CA HIS A 52 -0.72 3.20 -8.44
C HIS A 52 -0.27 2.89 -7.00
N ALA A 53 -1.04 3.33 -6.00
CA ALA A 53 -0.76 3.09 -4.58
C ALA A 53 -0.96 1.62 -4.21
N ILE A 54 -2.00 0.97 -4.76
CA ILE A 54 -2.23 -0.48 -4.63
C ILE A 54 -1.07 -1.25 -5.26
N MET A 55 -0.65 -0.88 -6.48
CA MET A 55 0.50 -1.50 -7.15
C MET A 55 1.78 -1.40 -6.31
N ALA A 56 2.11 -0.20 -5.81
CA ALA A 56 3.29 -0.01 -4.98
C ALA A 56 3.23 -0.80 -3.67
N ALA A 57 2.04 -0.90 -3.06
CA ALA A 57 1.87 -1.71 -1.86
C ALA A 57 2.07 -3.21 -2.13
N ALA A 58 1.54 -3.72 -3.23
CA ALA A 58 1.76 -5.10 -3.67
C ALA A 58 3.24 -5.36 -3.94
N PHE A 59 3.93 -4.49 -4.68
CA PHE A 59 5.36 -4.61 -4.97
C PHE A 59 6.21 -4.67 -3.69
N CYS A 60 5.97 -3.78 -2.73
CA CYS A 60 6.68 -3.80 -1.46
C CYS A 60 6.45 -5.11 -0.70
N ALA A 61 5.20 -5.57 -0.62
CA ALA A 61 4.82 -6.77 0.12
C ALA A 61 5.36 -8.08 -0.49
N VAL A 62 5.51 -8.17 -1.82
CA VAL A 62 6.14 -9.32 -2.46
C VAL A 62 7.67 -9.25 -2.48
N GLY A 63 8.26 -8.25 -1.83
CA GLY A 63 9.72 -8.07 -1.73
C GLY A 63 10.34 -7.53 -3.02
N ARG A 64 9.55 -6.80 -3.83
CA ARG A 64 9.95 -6.22 -5.12
C ARG A 64 9.78 -4.71 -5.16
N ALA A 65 10.04 -4.03 -4.04
CA ALA A 65 9.99 -2.56 -3.98
C ALA A 65 10.96 -1.86 -4.95
N ASP A 66 11.98 -2.58 -5.46
CA ASP A 66 12.93 -2.10 -6.45
C ASP A 66 12.24 -1.55 -7.71
N VAL A 67 11.08 -2.09 -8.07
CA VAL A 67 10.38 -1.67 -9.30
C VAL A 67 9.50 -0.44 -9.13
N VAL A 68 9.22 0.01 -7.90
CA VAL A 68 8.30 1.13 -7.66
C VAL A 68 8.81 2.44 -8.30
N GLY A 69 10.12 2.68 -8.27
CA GLY A 69 10.71 3.85 -8.93
C GLY A 69 10.48 3.85 -10.45
N ARG A 70 10.74 2.71 -11.11
CA ARG A 70 10.53 2.53 -12.56
C ARG A 70 9.05 2.68 -12.93
N PHE A 71 8.19 2.07 -12.13
CA PHE A 71 6.74 2.17 -12.28
C PHE A 71 6.24 3.62 -12.13
N PHE A 72 6.73 4.36 -11.13
CA PHE A 72 6.46 5.78 -10.96
C PHE A 72 6.95 6.59 -12.16
N ASP A 73 8.16 6.31 -12.66
CA ASP A 73 8.72 7.01 -13.82
C ASP A 73 7.84 6.85 -15.06
N ASP A 74 7.45 5.62 -15.36
CA ASP A 74 6.61 5.27 -16.51
C ASP A 74 5.20 5.85 -16.39
N THR A 75 4.59 5.74 -15.21
CA THR A 75 3.26 6.28 -14.93
C THR A 75 3.20 7.80 -15.07
N THR A 76 4.32 8.47 -14.78
CA THR A 76 4.44 9.93 -14.85
C THR A 76 5.25 10.40 -16.07
N ALA A 77 5.40 9.57 -17.10
CA ALA A 77 6.23 9.89 -18.26
C ALA A 77 5.71 11.10 -19.05
N THR A 78 4.39 11.29 -19.08
CA THR A 78 3.71 12.41 -19.76
C THR A 78 2.91 13.29 -18.81
N ALA A 79 3.09 13.12 -17.49
CA ALA A 79 2.37 13.89 -16.48
C ALA A 79 2.91 15.32 -16.38
N THR A 80 2.03 16.26 -16.03
CA THR A 80 2.46 17.60 -15.61
C THR A 80 3.22 17.50 -14.27
N PRO A 81 4.00 18.53 -13.88
CA PRO A 81 4.62 18.56 -12.55
C PRO A 81 3.61 18.36 -11.41
N ASP A 82 2.45 19.02 -11.49
CA ASP A 82 1.38 18.93 -10.48
C ASP A 82 0.78 17.52 -10.41
N ASP A 83 0.50 16.89 -11.55
CA ASP A 83 -0.02 15.51 -11.59
C ASP A 83 1.00 14.52 -11.04
N SER A 84 2.28 14.68 -11.41
CA SER A 84 3.38 13.87 -10.90
C SER A 84 3.58 14.05 -9.40
N GLU A 85 3.47 15.29 -8.89
CA GLU A 85 3.55 15.62 -7.47
C GLU A 85 2.46 14.88 -6.68
N ALA A 86 1.23 14.89 -7.19
CA ALA A 86 0.09 14.24 -6.57
C ALA A 86 0.25 12.71 -6.56
N ILE A 87 0.73 12.11 -7.66
CA ILE A 87 1.02 10.68 -7.74
C ILE A 87 2.16 10.32 -6.77
N PHE A 88 3.23 11.11 -6.74
CA PHE A 88 4.35 10.92 -5.81
C PHE A 88 3.86 10.92 -4.36
N LEU A 89 3.02 11.89 -3.98
CA LEU A 89 2.47 12.00 -2.63
C LEU A 89 1.66 10.74 -2.26
N ARG A 90 0.79 10.26 -3.16
CA ARG A 90 0.01 9.04 -2.93
C ARG A 90 0.89 7.81 -2.78
N LEU A 91 1.88 7.62 -3.66
CA LEU A 91 2.83 6.51 -3.56
C LEU A 91 3.62 6.56 -2.23
N ARG A 92 4.12 7.75 -1.86
CA ARG A 92 4.85 7.98 -0.61
C ARG A 92 4.01 7.61 0.60
N GLU A 93 2.76 8.07 0.65
CA GLU A 93 1.86 7.78 1.77
C GLU A 93 1.43 6.32 1.79
N ALA A 94 1.20 5.69 0.63
CA ALA A 94 0.91 4.26 0.55
C ALA A 94 2.04 3.42 1.16
N ILE A 95 3.30 3.67 0.76
CA ILE A 95 4.48 3.02 1.33
C ILE A 95 4.57 3.27 2.85
N THR A 96 4.28 4.51 3.26
CA THR A 96 4.35 4.92 4.67
C THR A 96 3.32 4.21 5.55
N ILE A 97 2.10 3.96 5.06
CA ILE A 97 1.08 3.28 5.88
C ILE A 97 1.23 1.76 5.90
N ILE A 98 1.97 1.16 4.96
CA ILE A 98 2.16 -0.29 4.91
C ILE A 98 3.45 -0.79 5.57
N PHE A 99 4.48 0.05 5.76
CA PHE A 99 5.75 -0.41 6.34
C PHE A 99 5.60 -1.11 7.70
N PRO A 100 4.63 -0.78 8.58
CA PRO A 100 4.46 -1.52 9.84
C PRO A 100 4.09 -2.99 9.63
N TYR A 101 3.53 -3.34 8.47
CA TYR A 101 3.12 -4.70 8.12
C TYR A 101 4.20 -5.46 7.35
N VAL A 102 4.90 -4.79 6.44
CA VAL A 102 5.89 -5.44 5.55
C VAL A 102 7.34 -5.28 6.04
N GLY A 103 7.59 -4.34 6.95
CA GLY A 103 8.91 -3.95 7.43
C GLY A 103 9.51 -2.79 6.65
N MET A 104 10.24 -1.90 7.33
CA MET A 104 10.92 -0.78 6.67
C MET A 104 11.92 -1.24 5.59
N PRO A 105 12.79 -2.26 5.82
CA PRO A 105 13.78 -2.66 4.81
C PRO A 105 13.17 -3.06 3.46
N THR A 106 11.97 -3.64 3.44
CA THR A 106 11.30 -4.03 2.19
C THR A 106 10.75 -2.85 1.42
N CYS A 107 10.57 -1.69 2.06
CA CYS A 107 10.06 -0.46 1.43
C CYS A 107 11.18 0.49 0.96
N ILE A 108 12.38 0.40 1.55
CA ILE A 108 13.49 1.32 1.26
C ILE A 108 13.82 1.43 -0.24
N PRO A 109 13.89 0.34 -1.04
CA PRO A 109 14.13 0.45 -2.48
C PRO A 109 13.09 1.30 -3.22
N ALA A 110 11.82 1.25 -2.81
CA ALA A 110 10.78 2.08 -3.41
C ALA A 110 11.03 3.56 -3.13
N CYS A 111 11.37 3.91 -1.89
CA CYS A 111 11.72 5.27 -1.49
C CYS A 111 12.89 5.81 -2.32
N TYR A 112 14.00 5.07 -2.40
CA TYR A 112 15.16 5.50 -3.17
C TYR A 112 14.91 5.51 -4.68
N GLY A 113 14.11 4.58 -5.19
CA GLY A 113 13.74 4.55 -6.59
C GLY A 113 12.96 5.81 -6.98
N MET A 114 11.94 6.16 -6.19
CA MET A 114 11.18 7.40 -6.39
C MET A 114 12.05 8.65 -6.24
N ILE A 115 12.93 8.71 -5.24
CA ILE A 115 13.88 9.83 -5.06
C ILE A 115 14.76 10.00 -6.31
N GLY A 116 15.28 8.91 -6.89
CA GLY A 116 16.08 8.96 -8.11
C GLY A 116 15.32 9.60 -9.28
N VAL A 117 14.06 9.20 -9.50
CA VAL A 117 13.21 9.81 -10.54
C VAL A 117 13.06 11.30 -10.33
N VAL A 118 12.85 11.73 -9.09
CA VAL A 118 12.69 13.15 -8.73
C VAL A 118 13.98 13.93 -8.90
N GLN A 119 15.13 13.37 -8.52
CA GLN A 119 16.44 13.99 -8.75
C GLN A 119 16.69 14.24 -10.23
N ARG A 120 16.25 13.31 -11.11
CA ARG A 120 16.36 13.46 -12.56
C ARG A 120 15.32 14.42 -13.15
N LYS A 121 14.04 14.32 -12.77
CA LYS A 121 12.93 15.13 -13.32
C LYS A 121 12.89 16.56 -12.76
N GLY A 122 13.38 16.76 -11.54
CA GLY A 122 13.36 18.03 -10.81
C GLY A 122 12.36 18.03 -9.65
N GLN A 123 12.61 18.89 -8.67
CA GLN A 123 11.86 18.94 -7.40
C GLN A 123 10.37 19.25 -7.56
N ALA A 124 9.98 19.95 -8.62
CA ALA A 124 8.57 20.29 -8.90
C ALA A 124 7.69 19.05 -9.17
N PHE A 125 8.29 17.90 -9.47
CA PHE A 125 7.57 16.65 -9.77
C PHE A 125 7.24 15.82 -8.52
N ALA A 126 7.53 16.32 -7.31
CA ALA A 126 7.33 15.58 -6.06
C ALA A 126 7.00 16.44 -4.85
N SER A 127 6.16 15.87 -3.98
CA SER A 127 5.70 16.53 -2.77
C SER A 127 6.75 16.48 -1.67
N THR A 128 7.16 17.64 -1.19
CA THR A 128 7.96 17.79 0.04
C THR A 128 7.11 18.16 1.26
N ARG A 129 5.77 18.19 1.11
CA ARG A 129 4.83 18.50 2.19
C ARG A 129 5.03 17.55 3.37
N VAL A 130 5.26 18.13 4.55
CA VAL A 130 5.34 17.42 5.82
C VAL A 130 3.93 17.26 6.38
N LEU A 131 3.40 16.03 6.37
CA LEU A 131 2.04 15.76 6.87
C LEU A 131 2.01 15.49 8.37
N ARG A 132 3.08 14.93 8.93
CA ARG A 132 3.11 14.47 10.33
C ARG A 132 4.08 15.30 11.15
N LYS A 133 3.70 15.59 12.40
CA LYS A 133 4.57 16.27 13.37
C LYS A 133 5.71 15.32 13.80
N PRO A 134 6.89 15.82 14.17
CA PRO A 134 8.01 14.96 14.59
C PRO A 134 7.75 14.18 15.89
N ILE A 135 6.67 14.49 16.61
CA ILE A 135 6.34 13.90 17.92
C ILE A 135 4.95 13.26 17.82
N VAL A 136 4.86 12.00 18.25
CA VAL A 136 3.60 11.28 18.44
C VAL A 136 2.94 11.76 19.73
N THR A 137 1.63 12.04 19.66
CA THR A 137 0.86 12.68 20.73
C THR A 137 -0.28 11.80 21.22
N GLU A 138 -0.90 12.19 22.35
CA GLU A 138 -2.12 11.54 22.85
C GLU A 138 -3.27 11.58 21.84
N GLN A 139 -3.37 12.66 21.04
CA GLN A 139 -4.36 12.76 19.98
C GLN A 139 -4.20 11.66 18.93
N ASP A 140 -2.96 11.24 18.63
CA ASP A 140 -2.70 10.14 17.72
C ASP A 140 -3.21 8.82 18.31
N ALA A 141 -3.03 8.60 19.62
CA ALA A 141 -3.57 7.43 20.31
C ALA A 141 -5.10 7.37 20.26
N GLN A 142 -5.78 8.51 20.47
CA GLN A 142 -7.23 8.62 20.37
C GLN A 142 -7.72 8.30 18.96
N LYS A 143 -7.15 8.96 17.94
CA LYS A 143 -7.47 8.71 16.52
C LYS A 143 -7.23 7.24 16.13
N GLY A 144 -6.15 6.64 16.61
CA GLY A 144 -5.82 5.24 16.34
C GLY A 144 -6.87 4.29 16.89
N ASN A 145 -7.33 4.52 18.13
CA ASN A 145 -8.40 3.75 18.76
C ASN A 145 -9.74 3.89 18.03
N GLU A 146 -10.15 5.12 17.72
CA GLU A 146 -11.39 5.41 16.99
C GLU A 146 -11.39 4.78 15.60
N LEU A 147 -10.30 4.97 14.85
CA LEU A 147 -10.17 4.47 13.48
C LEU A 147 -10.21 2.94 13.44
N ARG A 148 -9.42 2.28 14.31
CA ARG A 148 -9.40 0.81 14.41
C ARG A 148 -10.78 0.28 14.79
N SER A 149 -11.42 0.88 15.80
CA SER A 149 -12.75 0.45 16.26
C SER A 149 -13.79 0.57 15.14
N ARG A 150 -13.75 1.66 14.37
CA ARG A 150 -14.63 1.87 13.21
C ARG A 150 -14.40 0.83 12.11
N ILE A 151 -13.14 0.54 11.77
CA ILE A 151 -12.79 -0.38 10.67
C ILE A 151 -13.15 -1.83 11.00
N TYR A 152 -12.95 -2.25 12.24
CA TYR A 152 -13.15 -3.64 12.65
C TYR A 152 -14.49 -3.92 13.32
N SER A 153 -15.41 -2.97 13.35
CA SER A 153 -16.70 -3.06 14.05
C SER A 153 -17.50 -4.33 13.72
N GLY A 154 -17.46 -4.79 12.45
CA GLY A 154 -18.18 -6.00 12.01
C GLY A 154 -17.31 -7.25 11.79
N VAL A 155 -15.99 -7.20 12.00
CA VAL A 155 -15.09 -8.32 11.59
C VAL A 155 -15.08 -9.48 12.59
N GLY A 156 -15.68 -9.30 13.77
CA GLY A 156 -15.58 -10.23 14.89
C GLY A 156 -14.16 -10.28 15.47
N ASN A 157 -13.99 -10.90 16.65
CA ASN A 157 -12.72 -11.05 17.39
C ASN A 157 -12.26 -9.85 18.24
N SER A 158 -13.16 -9.02 18.80
CA SER A 158 -12.74 -7.95 19.73
C SER A 158 -11.95 -8.50 20.94
N GLU A 159 -12.27 -9.71 21.38
CA GLU A 159 -11.58 -10.41 22.47
C GLU A 159 -10.07 -10.61 22.23
N ILE A 160 -9.66 -10.88 20.98
CA ILE A 160 -8.23 -11.10 20.68
C ILE A 160 -7.43 -9.81 20.83
N PHE A 161 -8.06 -8.66 20.59
CA PHE A 161 -7.42 -7.37 20.81
C PHE A 161 -7.17 -7.10 22.29
N GLY A 162 -8.12 -7.44 23.17
CA GLY A 162 -7.91 -7.32 24.62
C GLY A 162 -6.80 -8.26 25.12
N LEU A 163 -6.67 -9.46 24.55
CA LEU A 163 -5.57 -10.36 24.84
C LEU A 163 -4.23 -9.81 24.33
N MET A 164 -4.19 -9.23 23.13
CA MET A 164 -2.99 -8.61 22.57
C MET A 164 -2.54 -7.40 23.38
N GLU A 165 -3.48 -6.56 23.82
CA GLU A 165 -3.21 -5.43 24.73
C GLU A 165 -2.63 -5.91 26.06
N LYS A 166 -3.18 -6.98 26.64
CA LYS A 166 -2.74 -7.52 27.94
C LYS A 166 -1.36 -8.18 27.89
N TYR A 167 -1.10 -9.00 26.87
CA TYR A 167 0.11 -9.83 26.82
C TYR A 167 1.22 -9.27 25.94
N PHE A 168 0.89 -8.38 25.00
CA PHE A 168 1.80 -7.77 24.05
C PHE A 168 1.56 -6.25 23.97
N THR A 169 1.48 -5.60 25.13
CA THR A 169 1.10 -4.19 25.28
C THR A 169 1.89 -3.26 24.37
N ASP A 170 3.21 -3.43 24.26
CA ASP A 170 4.07 -2.57 23.44
C ASP A 170 3.75 -2.71 21.95
N LEU A 171 3.53 -3.94 21.49
CA LEU A 171 3.16 -4.22 20.11
C LEU A 171 1.76 -3.68 19.79
N PHE A 172 0.81 -3.87 20.71
CA PHE A 172 -0.55 -3.36 20.58
C PHE A 172 -0.59 -1.82 20.58
N THR A 173 0.18 -1.20 21.47
CA THR A 173 0.33 0.26 21.56
C THR A 173 0.97 0.81 20.29
N CYS A 174 2.04 0.20 19.79
CA CYS A 174 2.68 0.61 18.54
C CYS A 174 1.73 0.46 17.34
N SER A 175 0.98 -0.64 17.26
CA SER A 175 -0.04 -0.81 16.22
C SER A 175 -1.11 0.29 16.32
N THR A 176 -1.67 0.53 17.50
CA THR A 176 -2.76 1.48 17.68
C THR A 176 -2.30 2.93 17.49
N VAL A 177 -1.28 3.36 18.23
CA VAL A 177 -0.85 4.75 18.27
C VAL A 177 -0.07 5.12 17.03
N VAL A 178 0.95 4.33 16.66
CA VAL A 178 1.81 4.67 15.51
C VAL A 178 1.12 4.30 14.21
N THR A 179 0.67 3.05 14.05
CA THR A 179 0.15 2.60 12.75
C THR A 179 -1.22 3.21 12.46
N TRP A 180 -2.21 3.01 13.34
CA TRP A 180 -3.56 3.51 13.07
C TRP A 180 -3.69 5.02 13.28
N GLY A 181 -3.12 5.54 14.37
CA GLY A 181 -3.19 6.97 14.72
C GLY A 181 -2.29 7.84 13.86
N TYR A 182 -0.99 7.76 14.10
CA TYR A 182 -0.01 8.67 13.52
C TYR A 182 0.17 8.48 12.00
N LEU A 183 0.12 7.23 11.50
CA LEU A 183 0.32 6.94 10.08
C LEU A 183 -0.99 6.98 9.28
N ILE A 184 -1.93 6.07 9.55
CA ILE A 184 -3.13 5.89 8.73
C ILE A 184 -4.13 7.03 8.93
N ALA A 185 -4.43 7.45 10.17
CA ALA A 185 -5.38 8.54 10.36
C ALA A 185 -4.89 9.84 9.73
N LYS A 186 -3.58 10.13 9.79
CA LYS A 186 -3.05 11.32 9.10
C LYS A 186 -3.11 11.21 7.58
N ALA A 187 -2.86 10.02 7.02
CA ALA A 187 -3.06 9.78 5.59
C ALA A 187 -4.54 9.96 5.20
N ASN A 188 -5.48 9.60 6.08
CA ASN A 188 -6.91 9.77 5.87
C ASN A 188 -7.40 11.23 5.88
N GLU A 189 -6.69 12.11 6.59
CA GLU A 189 -7.01 13.54 6.64
C GLU A 189 -6.54 14.29 5.40
N GLU A 190 -5.48 13.80 4.74
CA GLU A 190 -4.71 14.58 3.77
C GLU A 190 -4.67 14.01 2.36
N VAL A 191 -4.72 12.68 2.21
CA VAL A 191 -4.37 12.00 0.94
C VAL A 191 -5.39 10.96 0.50
N PHE A 192 -5.88 10.14 1.44
CA PHE A 192 -6.77 9.02 1.16
C PHE A 192 -8.10 9.15 1.90
N HIS A 193 -9.16 8.58 1.37
CA HIS A 193 -10.34 8.27 2.15
C HIS A 193 -10.08 7.02 3.02
N PRO A 194 -10.80 6.83 4.14
CA PRO A 194 -10.61 5.65 5.00
C PRO A 194 -10.75 4.31 4.26
N GLN A 195 -11.64 4.24 3.27
CA GLN A 195 -11.83 3.08 2.41
C GLN A 195 -10.58 2.77 1.58
N GLU A 196 -9.96 3.82 1.04
CA GLU A 196 -8.78 3.76 0.18
C GLU A 196 -7.54 3.30 0.98
N SER A 197 -7.24 3.96 2.10
CA SER A 197 -6.06 3.61 2.90
C SER A 197 -6.15 2.20 3.48
N HIS A 198 -7.34 1.77 3.93
CA HIS A 198 -7.50 0.42 4.43
C HIS A 198 -7.40 -0.63 3.32
N LEU A 199 -7.89 -0.34 2.11
CA LEU A 199 -7.72 -1.24 0.96
C LEU A 199 -6.24 -1.36 0.56
N ILE A 200 -5.45 -0.28 0.65
CA ILE A 200 -3.99 -0.31 0.45
C ILE A 200 -3.31 -1.21 1.51
N VAL A 201 -3.70 -1.07 2.78
CA VAL A 201 -3.20 -1.96 3.86
C VAL A 201 -3.59 -3.42 3.61
N ALA A 202 -4.86 -3.67 3.24
CA ALA A 202 -5.34 -5.01 2.90
C ALA A 202 -4.56 -5.61 1.71
N THR A 203 -4.22 -4.79 0.72
CA THR A 203 -3.38 -5.17 -0.43
C THR A 203 -2.02 -5.70 0.02
N ALA A 204 -1.32 -4.97 0.89
CA ALA A 204 -0.03 -5.41 1.41
C ALA A 204 -0.15 -6.73 2.19
N ILE A 205 -1.18 -6.89 3.01
CA ILE A 205 -1.39 -8.11 3.82
C ILE A 205 -1.77 -9.31 2.95
N MET A 206 -2.56 -9.11 1.89
CA MET A 206 -2.83 -10.12 0.87
C MET A 206 -1.52 -10.54 0.19
N ALA A 207 -0.76 -9.58 -0.34
CA ALA A 207 0.49 -9.80 -1.06
C ALA A 207 1.58 -10.48 -0.21
N LEU A 208 1.58 -10.27 1.12
CA LEU A 208 2.44 -10.99 2.05
C LEU A 208 2.13 -12.50 2.13
N GLY A 209 0.92 -12.92 1.74
CA GLY A 209 0.44 -14.30 1.89
C GLY A 209 -0.15 -14.59 3.28
N ALA A 210 -0.42 -13.57 4.08
CA ALA A 210 -1.00 -13.70 5.43
C ALA A 210 -2.50 -14.03 5.36
N THR A 211 -2.85 -15.19 4.81
CA THR A 211 -4.20 -15.54 4.33
C THR A 211 -5.29 -15.34 5.39
N ARG A 212 -5.04 -15.71 6.66
CA ARG A 212 -6.01 -15.52 7.75
C ARG A 212 -6.28 -14.04 8.02
N GLN A 213 -5.23 -13.24 8.13
CA GLN A 213 -5.30 -11.80 8.34
C GLN A 213 -5.92 -11.11 7.13
N ALA A 214 -5.52 -11.49 5.92
CA ALA A 214 -6.07 -11.00 4.67
C ALA A 214 -7.60 -11.16 4.61
N LYS A 215 -8.16 -12.31 5.01
CA LYS A 215 -9.62 -12.49 5.09
C LYS A 215 -10.29 -11.49 6.04
N SER A 216 -9.71 -11.23 7.21
CA SER A 216 -10.22 -10.21 8.15
C SER A 216 -10.15 -8.80 7.58
N HIS A 217 -9.05 -8.45 6.90
CA HIS A 217 -8.90 -7.14 6.26
C HIS A 217 -9.83 -6.97 5.05
N ILE A 218 -10.04 -8.02 4.25
CA ILE A 218 -11.04 -8.00 3.16
C ILE A 218 -12.44 -7.73 3.73
N LYS A 219 -12.82 -8.42 4.83
CA LYS A 219 -14.10 -8.17 5.50
C LYS A 219 -14.21 -6.73 6.01
N ALA A 220 -13.19 -6.22 6.71
CA ALA A 220 -13.16 -4.82 7.16
C ALA A 220 -13.32 -3.85 5.98
N THR A 221 -12.54 -4.03 4.91
CA THR A 221 -12.57 -3.22 3.69
C THR A 221 -13.96 -3.16 3.06
N LEU A 222 -14.65 -4.31 2.97
CA LEU A 222 -16.04 -4.38 2.50
C LEU A 222 -17.00 -3.70 3.48
N GLY A 223 -16.82 -3.92 4.79
CA GLY A 223 -17.65 -3.36 5.85
C GLY A 223 -17.61 -1.82 5.95
N ILE A 224 -16.48 -1.20 5.57
CA ILE A 224 -16.35 0.26 5.50
C ILE A 224 -16.75 0.85 4.15
N GLY A 225 -17.25 0.04 3.22
CA GLY A 225 -17.93 0.51 2.01
C GLY A 225 -17.19 0.34 0.69
N ASN A 226 -16.07 -0.39 0.63
CA ASN A 226 -15.49 -0.76 -0.67
C ASN A 226 -16.42 -1.75 -1.39
N SER A 227 -16.58 -1.57 -2.69
CA SER A 227 -17.44 -2.43 -3.50
C SER A 227 -16.80 -3.82 -3.75
N ILE A 228 -17.63 -4.85 -3.84
CA ILE A 228 -17.19 -6.24 -4.13
C ILE A 228 -16.35 -6.32 -5.42
N PRO A 229 -16.75 -5.68 -6.55
CA PRO A 229 -15.95 -5.71 -7.77
C PRO A 229 -14.56 -5.11 -7.58
N SER A 230 -14.45 -3.98 -6.87
CA SER A 230 -13.17 -3.33 -6.58
C SER A 230 -12.25 -4.24 -5.75
N VAL A 231 -12.78 -4.90 -4.71
CA VAL A 231 -11.99 -5.83 -3.89
C VAL A 231 -11.53 -7.05 -4.70
N LYS A 232 -12.39 -7.60 -5.58
CA LYS A 232 -12.01 -8.69 -6.49
C LYS A 232 -10.90 -8.28 -7.45
N ALA A 233 -11.00 -7.10 -8.05
CA ALA A 233 -9.96 -6.57 -8.93
C ALA A 233 -8.61 -6.44 -8.21
N VAL A 234 -8.59 -5.98 -6.96
CA VAL A 234 -7.37 -5.94 -6.15
C VAL A 234 -6.81 -7.33 -5.86
N VAL A 235 -7.66 -8.32 -5.53
CA VAL A 235 -7.24 -9.71 -5.33
C VAL A 235 -6.58 -10.28 -6.60
N GLU A 236 -7.15 -10.02 -7.77
CA GLU A 236 -6.61 -10.45 -9.06
C GLU A 236 -5.25 -9.81 -9.32
N VAL A 237 -5.13 -8.50 -9.17
CA VAL A 237 -3.84 -7.80 -9.35
C VAL A 237 -2.77 -8.28 -8.37
N VAL A 238 -3.12 -8.46 -7.10
CA VAL A 238 -2.18 -9.00 -6.10
C VAL A 238 -1.70 -10.39 -6.49
N SER A 239 -2.59 -11.23 -7.01
CA SER A 239 -2.26 -12.57 -7.49
C SER A 239 -1.30 -12.52 -8.68
N GLU A 240 -1.54 -11.62 -9.64
CA GLU A 240 -0.67 -11.42 -10.79
C GLU A 240 0.71 -10.90 -10.40
N VAL A 241 0.78 -9.90 -9.50
CA VAL A 241 2.05 -9.37 -8.98
C VAL A 241 2.81 -10.43 -8.20
N ALA A 242 2.14 -11.22 -7.36
CA ALA A 242 2.75 -12.30 -6.61
C ALA A 242 3.29 -13.41 -7.53
N ARG A 243 2.53 -13.77 -8.58
CA ARG A 243 2.96 -14.73 -9.60
C ARG A 243 4.19 -14.23 -10.35
N TRP A 244 4.22 -12.97 -10.76
CA TRP A 244 5.41 -12.36 -11.38
C TRP A 244 6.61 -12.33 -10.42
N ALA A 245 6.39 -12.10 -9.13
CA ALA A 245 7.45 -12.10 -8.12
C ALA A 245 7.86 -13.52 -7.66
N ASP A 246 7.40 -14.56 -8.35
CA ASP A 246 7.64 -15.98 -8.02
C ASP A 246 7.28 -16.33 -6.55
N ARG A 247 6.25 -15.67 -6.02
CA ARG A 247 5.68 -15.95 -4.71
C ARG A 247 4.71 -17.13 -4.79
N PRO A 248 4.53 -17.90 -3.70
CA PRO A 248 3.47 -18.90 -3.63
C PRO A 248 2.11 -18.29 -3.93
N HIS A 249 1.19 -19.12 -4.43
CA HIS A 249 -0.19 -18.71 -4.67
C HIS A 249 -0.80 -18.09 -3.41
N ILE A 250 -1.49 -16.96 -3.58
CA ILE A 250 -2.17 -16.22 -2.52
C ILE A 250 -3.65 -16.56 -2.59
N GLY A 251 -4.24 -16.98 -1.47
CA GLY A 251 -5.66 -17.33 -1.40
C GLY A 251 -5.90 -18.84 -1.33
N PRO A 252 -7.17 -19.29 -1.47
CA PRO A 252 -8.29 -18.58 -2.09
C PRO A 252 -8.94 -17.51 -1.19
N PHE A 253 -9.40 -16.42 -1.81
CA PHE A 253 -10.23 -15.40 -1.17
C PHE A 253 -11.63 -15.38 -1.81
N HIS A 254 -12.61 -15.95 -1.14
CA HIS A 254 -14.00 -15.95 -1.59
C HIS A 254 -14.67 -14.61 -1.22
N VAL A 255 -14.41 -13.57 -2.01
CA VAL A 255 -14.84 -12.19 -1.69
C VAL A 255 -16.36 -12.08 -1.47
N ASP A 256 -17.18 -12.79 -2.25
CA ASP A 256 -18.64 -12.75 -2.10
C ASP A 256 -19.13 -13.36 -0.77
N GLU A 257 -18.48 -14.44 -0.32
CA GLU A 257 -18.77 -15.08 0.97
C GLU A 257 -18.39 -14.14 2.12
N LEU A 258 -17.20 -13.53 2.04
CA LEU A 258 -16.73 -12.56 3.02
C LEU A 258 -17.62 -11.31 3.07
N ALA A 259 -18.14 -10.85 1.92
CA ALA A 259 -19.14 -9.79 1.84
C ALA A 259 -20.45 -10.18 2.55
N SER A 260 -20.92 -11.40 2.32
CA SER A 260 -22.13 -11.92 2.96
C SER A 260 -21.95 -12.04 4.48
N GLU A 261 -20.77 -12.48 4.95
CA GLU A 261 -20.43 -12.53 6.38
C GLU A 261 -20.47 -11.14 7.02
N ILE A 262 -19.79 -10.15 6.45
CA ILE A 262 -19.71 -8.81 7.05
C ILE A 262 -21.08 -8.11 7.03
N GLN A 263 -21.87 -8.29 5.98
CA GLN A 263 -23.23 -7.74 5.92
C GLN A 263 -24.15 -8.33 6.99
N ARG A 264 -24.01 -9.63 7.30
CA ARG A 264 -24.75 -10.23 8.42
C ARG A 264 -24.28 -9.66 9.76
N ALA A 265 -22.98 -9.53 9.95
CA ALA A 265 -22.40 -9.01 11.19
C ALA A 265 -22.78 -7.54 11.47
N LEU A 266 -22.93 -6.71 10.43
CA LEU A 266 -23.33 -5.30 10.57
C LEU A 266 -24.84 -5.09 10.75
N ARG A 267 -25.68 -6.12 10.51
CA ARG A 267 -27.13 -6.06 10.69
C ARG A 267 -27.59 -6.56 12.07
N GLY A 268 -26.76 -7.36 12.73
CA GLY A 268 -27.00 -7.83 14.10
C GLY A 268 -26.55 -6.80 15.12
#